data_AF-A0A381WM35-F1
#
_entry.id   AF-A0A381WM35-F1
#
_cell.length_a   1.000
_cell.length_b   1.000
_cell.length_c   1.000
_cell.angle_alpha   90.00
_cell.angle_beta   90.00
_cell.angle_gamma   90.00
#
_symmetry.space_group_name_H-M   'P 1'
#
loop_
_entity.id
_entity.type
_entity.pdbx_description
1 polymer ?
#
loop_
_entity_poly.entity_id
_entity_poly.type
_entity_poly.pdbx_seq_one_letter_code
_entity_poly.pdbx_strand_id
1 'polypeptide(L)'
;MEPQIDWDNLTFSHTPTRSMYRATCDEGGEWQEGSIIPFGNIELSPVAGVLNYGQGVFEGTKAFRTAKDRAILFRPEMNAKRLQSSAKRLCIPPIPEEMFLEAVEQIVKDNGDYIPPLDKGSLYIRPVIWGTGPVLGVKPSRSYTFIVYVSPVGHYFQGEIPCLHIKVTNFYHRVAQKGTGDAKAIGNYASSLYPLKLAKELGYNEVMYLNANNENLVDELGAANVFALKGDTLLTPGLSGSILPGVTRDSTIQIAREILGLDVQE
;
A
#
# COMPACT_ATOMS: atom_id res chain seq x y z
N MET A 1 27.61 -11.97 2.68
CA MET A 1 28.08 -11.50 1.36
C MET A 1 27.15 -10.37 0.99
N GLU A 2 27.68 -9.17 0.75
CA GLU A 2 26.82 -8.04 0.34
C GLU A 2 26.14 -8.38 -0.99
N PRO A 3 24.85 -8.04 -1.16
CA PRO A 3 24.13 -8.32 -2.38
C PRO A 3 24.70 -7.44 -3.50
N GLN A 4 25.03 -8.05 -4.64
CA GLN A 4 25.47 -7.31 -5.83
C GLN A 4 24.25 -6.68 -6.51
N ILE A 5 23.89 -5.46 -6.10
CA ILE A 5 22.72 -4.73 -6.59
C ILE A 5 23.16 -3.58 -7.48
N ASP A 6 22.58 -3.51 -8.68
CA ASP A 6 22.68 -2.34 -9.56
C ASP A 6 21.70 -1.26 -9.07
N TRP A 7 22.19 -0.35 -8.23
CA TRP A 7 21.40 0.72 -7.64
C TRP A 7 20.87 1.73 -8.65
N ASP A 8 21.49 1.86 -9.82
CA ASP A 8 21.11 2.85 -10.84
C ASP A 8 19.94 2.37 -11.71
N ASN A 9 19.77 1.05 -11.82
CA ASN A 9 18.73 0.43 -12.65
C ASN A 9 17.63 -0.26 -11.82
N LEU A 10 17.45 0.15 -10.56
CA LEU A 10 16.32 -0.32 -9.76
C LEU A 10 15.00 0.12 -10.37
N THR A 11 14.07 -0.82 -10.46
CA THR A 11 12.68 -0.58 -10.87
C THR A 11 11.73 -0.85 -9.71
N PHE A 12 10.42 -0.68 -9.90
CA PHE A 12 9.42 -1.14 -8.94
C PHE A 12 9.09 -2.64 -9.15
N SER A 13 10.10 -3.45 -9.41
CA SER A 13 9.99 -4.90 -9.50
C SER A 13 10.43 -5.56 -8.19
N HIS A 14 9.97 -6.79 -7.98
CA HIS A 14 10.39 -7.56 -6.81
C HIS A 14 11.83 -8.03 -7.00
N THR A 15 12.72 -7.58 -6.12
CA THR A 15 14.06 -8.14 -5.92
C THR A 15 14.03 -8.92 -4.61
N PRO A 16 14.16 -10.27 -4.64
CA PRO A 16 14.17 -11.07 -3.43
C PRO A 16 15.26 -10.59 -2.47
N THR A 17 14.87 -10.35 -1.22
CA THR A 17 15.77 -10.02 -0.12
C THR A 17 16.02 -11.25 0.75
N ARG A 18 16.87 -11.15 1.76
CA ARG A 18 17.33 -12.32 2.54
C ARG A 18 16.19 -12.99 3.29
N SER A 19 15.31 -12.18 3.87
CA SER A 19 14.34 -12.63 4.85
C SER A 19 12.99 -11.95 4.69
N MET A 20 12.00 -12.49 5.38
CA MET A 20 10.69 -11.88 5.63
C MET A 20 10.29 -12.14 7.08
N TYR A 21 9.48 -11.25 7.65
CA TYR A 21 8.84 -11.49 8.94
C TYR A 21 7.55 -12.28 8.72
N ARG A 22 7.24 -13.24 9.59
CA ARG A 22 5.98 -14.00 9.56
C ARG A 22 5.40 -14.16 10.97
N ALA A 23 4.10 -13.92 11.09
CA ALA A 23 3.28 -14.24 12.25
C ALA A 23 1.97 -14.91 11.81
N THR A 24 1.35 -15.67 12.71
CA THR A 24 0.10 -16.40 12.46
C THR A 24 -0.93 -16.07 13.54
N CYS A 25 -2.19 -16.13 13.15
CA CYS A 25 -3.35 -16.02 14.04
C CYS A 25 -4.22 -17.26 13.79
N ASP A 26 -4.37 -18.10 14.80
CA ASP A 26 -5.22 -19.29 14.75
C ASP A 26 -6.67 -18.97 15.13
N GLU A 27 -7.55 -19.97 15.05
CA GLU A 27 -9.00 -19.81 15.21
C GLU A 27 -9.39 -19.23 16.58
N GLY A 28 -9.97 -18.02 16.56
CA GLY A 28 -10.42 -17.32 17.77
C GLY A 28 -9.29 -16.85 18.68
N GLY A 29 -8.03 -16.99 18.24
CA GLY A 29 -6.84 -16.65 19.01
C GLY A 29 -6.32 -15.24 18.76
N GLU A 30 -5.35 -14.86 19.57
CA GLU A 30 -4.53 -13.67 19.38
C GLU A 30 -3.42 -13.94 18.35
N TRP A 31 -2.82 -12.87 17.83
CA TRP A 31 -1.63 -13.01 16.99
C TRP A 31 -0.49 -13.62 17.79
N GLN A 32 0.09 -14.70 17.27
CA GLN A 32 1.28 -15.32 17.85
C GLN A 32 2.49 -14.43 17.62
N GLU A 33 3.50 -14.57 18.48
CA GLU A 33 4.81 -13.97 18.27
C GLU A 33 5.36 -14.37 16.90
N GLY A 34 5.79 -13.38 16.12
CA GLY A 34 6.34 -13.63 14.80
C GLY A 34 7.84 -13.81 14.82
N SER A 35 8.40 -14.17 13.67
CA SER A 35 9.83 -14.39 13.51
C SER A 35 10.31 -13.96 12.13
N ILE A 36 11.59 -13.60 12.06
CA ILE A 36 12.31 -13.46 10.80
C ILE A 36 12.60 -14.86 10.28
N ILE A 37 12.18 -15.13 9.05
CA ILE A 37 12.45 -16.38 8.32
C ILE A 37 13.08 -16.06 6.97
N PRO A 38 13.78 -17.01 6.32
CA PRO A 38 14.25 -16.83 4.95
C PRO A 38 13.11 -16.44 4.01
N PHE A 39 13.37 -15.51 3.10
CA PHE A 39 12.39 -15.14 2.09
C PHE A 39 12.07 -16.35 1.21
N GLY A 40 10.78 -16.62 0.98
CA GLY A 40 10.36 -17.76 0.18
C GLY A 40 8.87 -17.80 -0.08
N ASN A 41 8.46 -18.75 -0.91
CA ASN A 41 7.04 -19.00 -1.16
C ASN A 41 6.35 -19.48 0.12
N ILE A 42 5.06 -19.15 0.24
CA ILE A 42 4.20 -19.69 1.29
C ILE A 42 3.31 -20.80 0.72
N GLU A 43 3.08 -21.83 1.52
CA GLU A 43 2.12 -22.88 1.22
C GLU A 43 0.71 -22.45 1.63
N LEU A 44 -0.25 -22.60 0.72
CA LEU A 44 -1.66 -22.29 0.97
C LEU A 44 -2.55 -23.44 0.54
N SER A 45 -3.57 -23.73 1.35
CA SER A 45 -4.65 -24.61 0.94
C SER A 45 -5.38 -24.01 -0.27
N PRO A 46 -5.74 -24.81 -1.30
CA PRO A 46 -6.56 -24.33 -2.42
C PRO A 46 -7.90 -23.71 -2.01
N VAL A 47 -8.42 -24.10 -0.83
CA VAL A 47 -9.66 -23.56 -0.27
C VAL A 47 -9.42 -22.41 0.72
N ALA A 48 -8.22 -21.81 0.75
CA ALA A 48 -7.94 -20.65 1.59
C ALA A 48 -8.86 -19.47 1.24
N GLY A 49 -9.35 -18.77 2.25
CA GLY A 49 -10.27 -17.64 2.09
C GLY A 49 -9.73 -16.53 1.17
N VAL A 50 -8.42 -16.25 1.24
CA VAL A 50 -7.76 -15.28 0.35
C VAL A 50 -7.84 -15.68 -1.14
N LEU A 51 -7.70 -16.98 -1.46
CA LEU A 51 -7.67 -17.47 -2.84
C LEU A 51 -9.06 -17.49 -3.49
N ASN A 52 -10.11 -17.68 -2.68
CA ASN A 52 -11.47 -17.88 -3.19
C ASN A 52 -12.34 -16.62 -3.07
N TYR A 53 -12.14 -15.82 -2.01
CA TYR A 53 -13.00 -14.69 -1.69
C TYR A 53 -12.24 -13.38 -1.45
N GLY A 54 -10.93 -13.36 -1.73
CA GLY A 54 -10.13 -12.14 -1.67
C GLY A 54 -10.00 -11.53 -0.26
N GLN A 55 -10.18 -12.31 0.81
CA GLN A 55 -10.06 -11.83 2.18
C GLN A 55 -8.57 -11.55 2.53
N GLY A 56 -8.10 -10.37 2.18
CA GLY A 56 -6.76 -9.92 2.47
C GLY A 56 -6.56 -8.41 2.37
N VAL A 57 -5.62 -7.91 3.15
CA VAL A 57 -5.23 -6.49 3.20
C VAL A 57 -3.73 -6.36 3.10
N PHE A 58 -3.26 -5.19 2.70
CA PHE A 58 -1.83 -4.91 2.66
C PHE A 58 -1.52 -3.47 3.02
N GLU A 59 -0.25 -3.20 3.30
CA GLU A 59 0.30 -1.88 3.48
C GLU A 59 1.46 -1.60 2.54
N GLY A 60 1.88 -0.34 2.49
CA GLY A 60 3.07 0.08 1.76
C GLY A 60 3.72 1.25 2.46
N THR A 61 4.95 1.06 2.92
CA THR A 61 5.80 2.12 3.47
C THR A 61 7.23 1.93 3.00
N LYS A 62 8.15 2.79 3.43
CA LYS A 62 9.53 2.82 2.93
C LYS A 62 10.51 3.09 4.06
N ALA A 63 11.67 2.44 3.98
CA ALA A 63 12.88 2.86 4.68
C ALA A 63 13.82 3.60 3.72
N PHE A 64 14.46 4.65 4.25
CA PHE A 64 15.38 5.50 3.50
C PHE A 64 16.73 5.56 4.20
N ARG A 65 17.81 5.59 3.41
CA ARG A 65 19.15 5.91 3.91
C ARG A 65 19.34 7.42 3.92
N THR A 66 19.73 7.95 5.06
CA THR A 66 20.00 9.39 5.22
C THR A 66 21.46 9.71 4.88
N ALA A 67 21.76 11.01 4.68
CA ALA A 67 23.15 11.49 4.47
C ALA A 67 24.10 11.20 5.65
N LYS A 68 23.58 10.84 6.83
CA LYS A 68 24.35 10.41 8.00
C LYS A 68 24.42 8.88 8.15
N ASP A 69 24.14 8.16 7.06
CA ASP A 69 24.12 6.70 7.00
C ASP A 69 23.21 6.01 8.04
N ARG A 70 22.08 6.67 8.37
CA ARG A 70 21.03 6.09 9.21
C ARG A 70 19.87 5.63 8.34
N ALA A 71 19.28 4.48 8.68
CA ALA A 71 17.98 4.06 8.18
C ALA A 71 16.87 4.81 8.93
N ILE A 72 15.89 5.35 8.21
CA ILE A 72 14.70 5.99 8.78
C ILE A 72 13.42 5.49 8.12
N LEU A 73 12.33 5.50 8.88
CA LEU A 73 10.98 5.23 8.41
C LEU A 73 10.19 6.54 8.37
N PHE A 74 9.18 6.62 7.49
CA PHE A 74 8.28 7.76 7.42
C PHE A 74 6.89 7.39 7.91
N ARG A 75 6.52 7.88 9.10
CA ARG A 75 5.20 7.73 9.74
C ARG A 75 4.64 6.28 9.75
N PRO A 76 5.44 5.25 10.08
CA PRO A 76 4.98 3.85 10.03
C PRO A 76 3.75 3.57 10.93
N GLU A 77 3.52 4.36 11.97
CA GLU A 77 2.39 4.32 12.89
C GLU A 77 1.07 4.61 12.15
N MET A 78 1.11 5.51 11.16
CA MET A 78 -0.06 5.79 10.31
C MET A 78 -0.39 4.61 9.39
N ASN A 79 0.64 3.90 8.91
CA ASN A 79 0.45 2.66 8.16
C ASN A 79 -0.13 1.56 9.05
N ALA A 80 0.34 1.42 10.30
CA ALA A 80 -0.19 0.46 11.28
C ALA A 80 -1.69 0.67 11.53
N LYS A 81 -2.08 1.93 11.83
CA LYS A 81 -3.49 2.32 12.04
C LYS A 81 -4.36 2.04 10.81
N ARG A 82 -3.87 2.32 9.61
CA ARG A 82 -4.62 2.04 8.38
C ARG A 82 -4.73 0.55 8.08
N LEU A 83 -3.69 -0.25 8.39
CA LEU A 83 -3.77 -1.71 8.27
C LEU A 83 -4.81 -2.27 9.23
N GLN A 84 -4.88 -1.80 10.48
CA GLN A 84 -5.90 -2.19 11.46
C GLN A 84 -7.32 -1.84 10.98
N SER A 85 -7.53 -0.61 10.47
CA SER A 85 -8.81 -0.20 9.90
C SER A 85 -9.22 -1.10 8.72
N SER A 86 -8.27 -1.39 7.82
CA SER A 86 -8.48 -2.28 6.68
C SER A 86 -8.81 -3.71 7.13
N ALA A 87 -8.09 -4.23 8.12
CA ALA A 87 -8.32 -5.56 8.70
C ALA A 87 -9.74 -5.66 9.29
N LYS A 88 -10.16 -4.67 10.08
CA LYS A 88 -11.51 -4.59 10.63
C LYS A 88 -12.58 -4.61 9.52
N ARG A 89 -12.38 -3.85 8.43
CA ARG A 89 -13.33 -3.80 7.30
C ARG A 89 -13.53 -5.16 6.63
N LEU A 90 -12.50 -6.01 6.64
CA LEU A 90 -12.48 -7.34 6.00
C LEU A 90 -12.65 -8.50 7.00
N CYS A 91 -13.11 -8.23 8.23
CA CYS A 91 -13.28 -9.24 9.29
C CYS A 91 -11.97 -10.02 9.55
N ILE A 92 -10.84 -9.33 9.55
CA ILE A 92 -9.53 -9.85 9.91
C ILE A 92 -9.18 -9.34 11.31
N PRO A 93 -8.68 -10.19 12.23
CA PRO A 93 -8.17 -9.74 13.53
C PRO A 93 -7.12 -8.64 13.36
N PRO A 94 -7.28 -7.46 13.98
CA PRO A 94 -6.32 -6.38 13.85
C PRO A 94 -4.97 -6.79 14.45
N ILE A 95 -3.88 -6.58 13.71
CA ILE A 95 -2.52 -6.69 14.24
C ILE A 95 -2.30 -5.58 15.28
N PRO A 96 -1.79 -5.88 16.49
CA PRO A 96 -1.39 -4.85 17.45
C PRO A 96 -0.40 -3.85 16.84
N GLU A 97 -0.54 -2.56 17.14
CA GLU A 97 0.31 -1.50 16.55
C GLU A 97 1.79 -1.74 16.84
N GLU A 98 2.12 -2.12 18.08
CA GLU A 98 3.46 -2.48 18.50
C GLU A 98 4.03 -3.65 17.69
N MET A 99 3.29 -4.76 17.56
CA MET A 99 3.70 -5.90 16.74
C MET A 99 3.96 -5.51 15.27
N PHE A 100 3.16 -4.60 14.69
CA PHE A 100 3.41 -4.10 13.34
C PHE A 100 4.72 -3.32 13.26
N LEU A 101 4.96 -2.41 14.20
CA LEU A 101 6.15 -1.56 14.22
C LEU A 101 7.41 -2.40 14.44
N GLU A 102 7.36 -3.35 15.38
CA GLU A 102 8.44 -4.31 15.64
C GLU A 102 8.74 -5.16 14.40
N ALA A 103 7.73 -5.71 13.73
CA ALA A 103 7.92 -6.50 12.51
C ALA A 103 8.61 -5.68 11.40
N VAL A 104 8.19 -4.42 11.23
CA VAL A 104 8.78 -3.48 10.26
C VAL A 104 10.22 -3.15 10.64
N GLU A 105 10.50 -2.87 11.91
CA GLU A 105 11.85 -2.53 12.37
C GLU A 105 12.80 -3.74 12.25
N GLN A 106 12.36 -4.92 12.68
CA GLN A 106 13.11 -6.16 12.60
C GLN A 106 13.49 -6.49 11.15
N ILE A 107 12.54 -6.41 10.21
CA ILE A 107 12.83 -6.80 8.83
C ILE A 107 13.72 -5.80 8.10
N VAL A 108 13.60 -4.50 8.42
CA VAL A 108 14.47 -3.45 7.88
C VAL A 108 15.88 -3.58 8.43
N LYS A 109 16.03 -3.93 9.72
CA LYS A 109 17.34 -4.19 10.33
C LYS A 109 18.01 -5.40 9.71
N ASP A 110 17.29 -6.51 9.56
CA ASP A 110 17.85 -7.72 8.95
C ASP A 110 18.32 -7.42 7.53
N ASN A 111 17.49 -6.78 6.70
CA ASN A 111 17.81 -6.48 5.29
C ASN A 111 18.45 -5.10 5.10
N GLY A 112 19.19 -4.58 6.09
CA GLY A 112 19.74 -3.22 6.06
C GLY A 112 20.72 -2.94 4.91
N ASP A 113 21.39 -3.98 4.42
CA ASP A 113 22.27 -3.96 3.24
C ASP A 113 21.52 -3.82 1.91
N TYR A 114 20.20 -4.06 1.90
CA TYR A 114 19.34 -3.83 0.75
C TYR A 114 18.76 -2.42 0.70
N ILE A 115 18.97 -1.57 1.71
CA ILE A 115 18.50 -0.18 1.68
C ILE A 115 19.36 0.60 0.70
N PRO A 116 18.78 1.13 -0.41
CA PRO A 116 19.54 1.86 -1.41
C PRO A 116 20.35 3.01 -0.80
N PRO A 117 21.54 3.32 -1.36
CA PRO A 117 22.28 4.52 -1.01
C PRO A 117 21.41 5.79 -1.16
N LEU A 118 21.86 6.88 -0.52
CA LEU A 118 21.22 8.18 -0.68
C LEU A 118 21.04 8.50 -2.19
N ASP A 119 19.88 9.02 -2.55
CA ASP A 119 19.47 9.37 -3.92
C ASP A 119 19.35 8.21 -4.92
N LYS A 120 19.56 6.96 -4.51
CA LYS A 120 19.37 5.77 -5.38
C LYS A 120 18.01 5.10 -5.23
N GLY A 121 17.21 5.49 -4.24
CA GLY A 121 15.86 4.99 -4.05
C GLY A 121 15.51 4.75 -2.59
N SER A 122 14.76 3.69 -2.33
CA SER A 122 14.27 3.32 -1.00
C SER A 122 14.10 1.82 -0.86
N LEU A 123 14.11 1.31 0.37
CA LEU A 123 13.67 -0.04 0.65
C LEU A 123 12.16 -0.01 0.84
N TYR A 124 11.41 -0.56 -0.13
CA TYR A 124 9.96 -0.67 -0.02
C TYR A 124 9.59 -1.80 0.93
N ILE A 125 8.67 -1.51 1.85
CA ILE A 125 8.23 -2.41 2.91
C ILE A 125 6.77 -2.77 2.65
N ARG A 126 6.49 -4.07 2.60
CA ARG A 126 5.18 -4.63 2.26
C ARG A 126 4.67 -5.54 3.37
N PRO A 127 3.91 -4.99 4.31
CA PRO A 127 3.07 -5.77 5.20
C PRO A 127 1.83 -6.30 4.47
N VAL A 128 1.47 -7.57 4.69
CA VAL A 128 0.29 -8.22 4.12
C VAL A 128 -0.37 -9.10 5.17
N ILE A 129 -1.71 -9.14 5.20
CA ILE A 129 -2.47 -10.10 5.99
C ILE A 129 -3.42 -10.86 5.06
N TRP A 130 -3.40 -12.18 5.13
CA TRP A 130 -4.25 -13.06 4.34
C TRP A 130 -5.07 -13.98 5.23
N GLY A 131 -6.35 -14.18 4.89
CA GLY A 131 -7.16 -15.27 5.43
C GLY A 131 -6.70 -16.62 4.86
N THR A 132 -5.76 -17.27 5.53
CA THR A 132 -5.09 -18.50 5.07
C THR A 132 -5.83 -19.77 5.46
N GLY A 133 -6.74 -19.70 6.43
CA GLY A 133 -7.57 -20.82 6.83
C GLY A 133 -8.55 -21.29 5.74
N PRO A 134 -8.86 -22.59 5.69
CA PRO A 134 -9.74 -23.18 4.69
C PRO A 134 -11.20 -22.73 4.88
N VAL A 135 -11.85 -22.28 3.80
CA VAL A 135 -13.23 -21.79 3.79
C VAL A 135 -13.89 -22.10 2.43
N LEU A 136 -14.90 -22.97 2.43
CA LEU A 136 -15.70 -23.29 1.22
C LEU A 136 -17.03 -22.53 1.13
N GLY A 137 -17.58 -22.08 2.26
CA GLY A 137 -18.79 -21.25 2.28
C GLY A 137 -18.41 -19.81 2.59
N VAL A 138 -19.13 -18.83 2.06
CA VAL A 138 -18.78 -17.40 2.23
C VAL A 138 -18.89 -17.00 3.70
N LYS A 139 -17.75 -16.93 4.41
CA LYS A 139 -17.60 -16.47 5.79
C LYS A 139 -16.15 -16.03 6.04
N PRO A 140 -15.85 -15.29 7.12
CA PRO A 140 -14.48 -14.97 7.48
C PRO A 140 -13.63 -16.24 7.68
N SER A 141 -12.37 -16.16 7.27
CA SER A 141 -11.38 -17.20 7.54
C SER A 141 -11.20 -17.42 9.04
N ARG A 142 -10.78 -18.63 9.38
CA ARG A 142 -10.52 -19.04 10.77
C ARG A 142 -9.06 -18.86 11.15
N SER A 143 -8.16 -18.71 10.20
CA SER A 143 -6.75 -18.45 10.49
C SER A 143 -6.16 -17.50 9.48
N TYR A 144 -5.20 -16.72 9.93
CA TYR A 144 -4.60 -15.64 9.18
C TYR A 144 -3.09 -15.70 9.26
N THR A 145 -2.43 -15.27 8.19
CA THR A 145 -0.97 -15.11 8.16
C THR A 145 -0.65 -13.65 7.90
N PHE A 146 0.19 -13.07 8.76
CA PHE A 146 0.78 -11.74 8.60
C PHE A 146 2.22 -11.91 8.12
N ILE A 147 2.58 -11.22 7.05
CA ILE A 147 3.95 -11.22 6.52
C ILE A 147 4.40 -9.79 6.31
N VAL A 148 5.67 -9.51 6.60
CA VAL A 148 6.34 -8.30 6.15
C VAL A 148 7.56 -8.69 5.33
N TYR A 149 7.59 -8.29 4.06
CA TYR A 149 8.77 -8.43 3.21
C TYR A 149 9.21 -7.08 2.68
N VAL A 150 10.44 -7.04 2.18
CA VAL A 150 11.06 -5.82 1.67
C VAL A 150 11.67 -6.04 0.29
N SER A 151 11.73 -4.97 -0.50
CA SER A 151 12.39 -4.96 -1.81
C SER A 151 13.04 -3.60 -2.05
N PRO A 152 14.32 -3.54 -2.48
CA PRO A 152 14.89 -2.29 -2.95
C PRO A 152 14.10 -1.81 -4.19
N VAL A 153 13.77 -0.53 -4.22
CA VAL A 153 13.08 0.10 -5.36
C VAL A 153 13.73 1.44 -5.69
N GLY A 154 13.83 1.72 -6.98
CA GLY A 154 14.37 2.98 -7.50
C GLY A 154 13.32 4.09 -7.51
N HIS A 155 13.67 5.18 -8.17
CA HIS A 155 12.74 6.27 -8.46
C HIS A 155 11.63 5.80 -9.40
N TYR A 156 10.41 6.30 -9.19
CA TYR A 156 9.28 5.95 -10.04
C TYR A 156 9.41 6.51 -11.46
N PHE A 157 10.04 7.68 -11.59
CA PHE A 157 10.42 8.30 -12.85
C PHE A 157 11.94 8.44 -12.89
N GLN A 158 12.56 7.96 -13.96
CA GLN A 158 13.98 8.21 -14.21
C GLN A 158 14.14 9.56 -14.91
N GLY A 159 14.96 10.46 -14.36
CA GLY A 159 15.18 11.80 -14.92
C GLY A 159 14.07 12.80 -14.57
N GLU A 160 13.61 13.58 -15.56
CA GLU A 160 12.55 14.56 -15.37
C GLU A 160 11.20 13.88 -15.08
N ILE A 161 10.40 14.46 -14.17
CA ILE A 161 9.06 13.96 -13.86
C ILE A 161 8.15 14.26 -15.06
N PRO A 162 7.70 13.25 -15.81
CA PRO A 162 6.88 13.49 -17.00
C PRO A 162 5.47 13.93 -16.59
N CYS A 163 4.85 14.75 -17.45
CA CYS A 163 3.41 14.94 -17.38
C CYS A 163 2.71 13.66 -17.84
N LEU A 164 1.82 13.11 -17.00
CA LEU A 164 1.09 11.90 -17.33
C LEU A 164 -0.16 12.22 -18.14
N HIS A 165 -0.42 11.42 -19.17
CA HIS A 165 -1.67 11.43 -19.92
C HIS A 165 -2.69 10.54 -19.21
N ILE A 166 -3.74 11.16 -18.68
CA ILE A 166 -4.72 10.48 -17.82
C ILE A 166 -6.06 10.30 -18.53
N LYS A 167 -6.60 9.07 -18.48
CA LYS A 167 -7.94 8.77 -19.01
C LYS A 167 -8.97 8.92 -17.90
N VAL A 168 -9.85 9.92 -18.00
CA VAL A 168 -11.07 9.96 -17.19
C VAL A 168 -12.06 8.92 -17.72
N THR A 169 -12.68 8.15 -16.83
CA THR A 169 -13.68 7.13 -17.21
C THR A 169 -14.95 7.25 -16.36
N ASN A 170 -16.10 7.12 -17.03
CA ASN A 170 -17.42 6.93 -16.43
C ASN A 170 -17.99 5.52 -16.71
N PHE A 171 -17.21 4.63 -17.34
CA PHE A 171 -17.61 3.24 -17.55
C PHE A 171 -17.30 2.34 -16.36
N TYR A 172 -16.35 2.78 -15.51
CA TYR A 172 -15.87 2.01 -14.37
C TYR A 172 -15.66 2.95 -13.19
N HIS A 173 -16.16 2.56 -12.03
CA HIS A 173 -15.77 3.17 -10.76
C HIS A 173 -14.69 2.32 -10.10
N ARG A 174 -13.79 2.96 -9.36
CA ARG A 174 -12.81 2.25 -8.52
C ARG A 174 -13.52 1.43 -7.44
N VAL A 175 -14.47 2.08 -6.77
CA VAL A 175 -15.27 1.54 -5.68
C VAL A 175 -16.49 2.43 -5.46
N ALA A 176 -17.59 1.85 -4.96
CA ALA A 176 -18.74 2.63 -4.52
C ALA A 176 -18.56 3.17 -3.10
N GLN A 177 -19.24 4.27 -2.76
CA GLN A 177 -19.35 4.72 -1.37
C GLN A 177 -19.93 3.60 -0.48
N LYS A 178 -19.48 3.53 0.78
CA LYS A 178 -19.80 2.43 1.72
C LYS A 178 -19.28 1.04 1.31
N GLY A 179 -18.53 0.96 0.20
CA GLY A 179 -17.79 -0.23 -0.20
C GLY A 179 -16.54 -0.43 0.66
N THR A 180 -15.44 -0.83 0.01
CA THR A 180 -14.14 -1.10 0.63
C THR A 180 -13.09 -0.02 0.30
N GLY A 181 -13.53 1.14 -0.20
CA GLY A 181 -12.64 2.15 -0.80
C GLY A 181 -11.63 2.77 0.16
N ASP A 182 -12.01 2.90 1.42
CA ASP A 182 -11.22 3.40 2.54
C ASP A 182 -10.35 2.33 3.21
N ALA A 183 -10.46 1.07 2.77
CA ALA A 183 -9.59 -0.03 3.18
C ALA A 183 -8.57 -0.35 2.08
N LYS A 184 -7.34 -0.69 2.47
CA LYS A 184 -6.30 -1.17 1.56
C LYS A 184 -6.45 -2.67 1.27
N ALA A 185 -7.63 -3.03 0.78
CA ALA A 185 -8.06 -4.38 0.47
C ALA A 185 -7.52 -4.86 -0.88
N ILE A 186 -7.11 -6.11 -0.99
CA ILE A 186 -6.54 -6.65 -2.25
C ILE A 186 -7.56 -6.63 -3.40
N GLY A 187 -8.86 -6.82 -3.10
CA GLY A 187 -9.93 -6.82 -4.09
C GLY A 187 -10.10 -5.49 -4.83
N ASN A 188 -9.81 -4.36 -4.17
CA ASN A 188 -9.91 -3.03 -4.78
C ASN A 188 -8.93 -2.82 -5.95
N TYR A 189 -7.82 -3.56 -5.95
CA TYR A 189 -6.77 -3.45 -6.97
C TYR A 189 -7.01 -4.43 -8.12
N ALA A 190 -7.62 -5.59 -7.85
CA ALA A 190 -7.96 -6.55 -8.89
C ALA A 190 -8.99 -5.95 -9.89
N SER A 191 -9.99 -5.23 -9.39
CA SER A 191 -11.01 -4.58 -10.21
C SER A 191 -10.47 -3.42 -11.06
N SER A 192 -9.35 -2.80 -10.68
CA SER A 192 -8.76 -1.67 -11.42
C SER A 192 -7.91 -2.09 -12.62
N LEU A 193 -7.53 -3.38 -12.73
CA LEU A 193 -6.63 -3.87 -13.77
C LEU A 193 -7.20 -3.72 -15.19
N TYR A 194 -8.49 -4.06 -15.38
CA TYR A 194 -9.10 -4.01 -16.71
C TYR A 194 -9.30 -2.58 -17.22
N PRO A 195 -9.83 -1.62 -16.44
CA PRO A 195 -9.86 -0.21 -16.84
C PRO A 195 -8.47 0.34 -17.19
N LEU A 196 -7.44 0.01 -16.40
CA LEU A 196 -6.07 0.42 -16.69
C LEU A 196 -5.54 -0.17 -18.00
N LYS A 197 -5.82 -1.45 -18.26
CA LYS A 197 -5.45 -2.09 -19.54
C LYS A 197 -6.05 -1.33 -20.73
N LEU A 198 -7.35 -1.03 -20.69
CA LEU A 198 -8.03 -0.30 -21.76
C LEU A 198 -7.45 1.11 -21.96
N ALA A 199 -7.12 1.82 -20.87
CA ALA A 199 -6.50 3.14 -20.95
C ALA A 199 -5.12 3.07 -21.61
N LYS A 200 -4.29 2.06 -21.26
CA LYS A 200 -2.98 1.85 -21.88
C LYS A 200 -3.06 1.50 -23.36
N GLU A 201 -4.05 0.70 -23.78
CA GLU A 201 -4.30 0.39 -25.20
C GLU A 201 -4.64 1.64 -26.02
N LEU A 202 -5.19 2.68 -25.38
CA LEU A 202 -5.47 3.98 -25.98
C LEU A 202 -4.32 4.99 -25.84
N GLY A 203 -3.16 4.59 -25.31
CA GLY A 203 -1.98 5.44 -25.15
C GLY A 203 -1.96 6.31 -23.88
N TYR A 204 -2.86 6.08 -22.92
CA TYR A 204 -2.85 6.78 -21.63
C TYR A 204 -1.98 6.04 -20.59
N ASN A 205 -1.46 6.79 -19.61
CA ASN A 205 -0.61 6.22 -18.56
C ASN A 205 -1.41 5.61 -17.41
N GLU A 206 -2.53 6.24 -17.03
CA GLU A 206 -3.34 5.85 -15.88
C GLU A 206 -4.80 6.32 -16.01
N VAL A 207 -5.68 5.85 -15.12
CA VAL A 207 -7.11 6.15 -15.09
C VAL A 207 -7.44 7.12 -13.96
N MET A 208 -8.23 8.15 -14.26
CA MET A 208 -8.92 8.96 -13.25
C MET A 208 -10.33 8.43 -13.07
N TYR A 209 -10.67 8.06 -11.84
CA TYR A 209 -12.00 7.59 -11.48
C TYR A 209 -12.89 8.74 -11.03
N LEU A 210 -14.16 8.64 -11.42
CA LEU A 210 -15.22 9.52 -10.97
C LEU A 210 -15.98 8.88 -9.81
N ASN A 211 -16.49 9.71 -8.91
CA ASN A 211 -17.22 9.27 -7.73
C ASN A 211 -18.50 8.53 -8.14
N ALA A 212 -18.70 7.32 -7.62
CA ALA A 212 -19.82 6.45 -8.01
C ALA A 212 -21.22 6.98 -7.66
N ASN A 213 -21.31 7.90 -6.70
CA ASN A 213 -22.58 8.53 -6.32
C ASN A 213 -22.84 9.83 -7.12
N ASN A 214 -21.79 10.49 -7.61
CA ASN A 214 -21.89 11.70 -8.41
C ASN A 214 -20.69 11.81 -9.37
N GLU A 215 -20.90 11.43 -10.62
CA GLU A 215 -19.83 11.39 -11.64
C GLU A 215 -19.29 12.79 -12.03
N ASN A 216 -19.87 13.88 -11.52
CA ASN A 216 -19.30 15.21 -11.67
C ASN A 216 -18.13 15.49 -10.71
N LEU A 217 -17.85 14.56 -9.79
CA LEU A 217 -16.77 14.66 -8.81
C LEU A 217 -15.68 13.65 -9.11
N VAL A 218 -14.42 14.09 -8.98
CA VAL A 218 -13.25 13.21 -9.06
C VAL A 218 -13.10 12.43 -7.75
N ASP A 219 -12.70 11.16 -7.84
CA ASP A 219 -12.45 10.29 -6.68
C ASP A 219 -10.94 10.06 -6.48
N GLU A 220 -10.31 9.18 -7.27
CA GLU A 220 -8.87 8.86 -7.20
C GLU A 220 -8.24 8.69 -8.59
N LEU A 221 -6.90 8.88 -8.65
CA LEU A 221 -6.08 8.65 -9.83
C LEU A 221 -5.38 7.29 -9.70
N GLY A 222 -5.95 6.24 -10.31
CA GLY A 222 -5.43 4.88 -10.19
C GLY A 222 -5.39 4.40 -8.73
N ALA A 223 -4.18 4.34 -8.18
CA ALA A 223 -3.90 3.97 -6.78
C ALA A 223 -3.37 5.14 -5.92
N ALA A 224 -3.53 6.37 -6.40
CA ALA A 224 -3.07 7.58 -5.74
C ALA A 224 -4.21 8.58 -5.47
N ASN A 225 -4.10 9.29 -4.35
CA ASN A 225 -4.93 10.48 -4.10
C ASN A 225 -4.57 11.59 -5.09
N VAL A 226 -5.53 12.47 -5.39
CA VAL A 226 -5.37 13.57 -6.35
C VAL A 226 -5.44 14.92 -5.64
N PHE A 227 -4.64 15.87 -6.12
CA PHE A 227 -4.67 17.26 -5.69
C PHE A 227 -4.77 18.17 -6.93
N ALA A 228 -5.44 19.31 -6.79
CA ALA A 228 -5.48 20.38 -7.76
C ALA A 228 -5.16 21.71 -7.08
N LEU A 229 -4.25 22.51 -7.65
CA LEU A 229 -3.92 23.84 -7.14
C LEU A 229 -4.61 24.90 -8.00
N LYS A 230 -5.38 25.80 -7.36
CA LYS A 230 -6.06 26.92 -8.02
C LYS A 230 -5.74 28.21 -7.27
N GLY A 231 -4.83 29.02 -7.82
CA GLY A 231 -4.26 30.14 -7.07
C GLY A 231 -3.59 29.63 -5.81
N ASP A 232 -3.98 30.17 -4.65
CA ASP A 232 -3.45 29.77 -3.34
C ASP A 232 -4.30 28.71 -2.61
N THR A 233 -5.27 28.10 -3.31
CA THR A 233 -6.11 27.03 -2.76
C THR A 233 -5.71 25.67 -3.33
N LEU A 234 -5.31 24.75 -2.44
CA LEU A 234 -5.10 23.34 -2.73
C LEU A 234 -6.40 22.56 -2.49
N LEU A 235 -6.91 21.93 -3.54
CA LEU A 235 -8.13 21.14 -3.57
C LEU A 235 -7.75 19.66 -3.60
N THR A 236 -8.44 18.83 -2.82
CA THR A 236 -8.42 17.36 -2.92
C THR A 236 -9.82 16.85 -2.63
N PRO A 237 -10.27 15.73 -3.20
CA PRO A 237 -11.53 15.13 -2.77
C PRO A 237 -11.51 14.74 -1.28
N GLY A 238 -12.61 15.02 -0.57
CA GLY A 238 -12.82 14.69 0.83
C GLY A 238 -13.04 13.19 1.09
N LEU A 239 -12.69 12.75 2.30
CA LEU A 239 -12.78 11.34 2.71
C LEU A 239 -14.23 10.89 2.92
N SER A 240 -14.91 10.51 1.84
CA SER A 240 -16.33 10.11 1.82
C SER A 240 -16.58 8.60 1.86
N GLY A 241 -15.54 7.80 2.19
CA GLY A 241 -15.60 6.33 2.26
C GLY A 241 -15.31 5.60 0.93
N SER A 242 -15.26 6.31 -0.20
CA SER A 242 -14.74 5.79 -1.48
C SER A 242 -13.26 6.12 -1.69
N ILE A 243 -12.62 6.86 -0.79
CA ILE A 243 -11.24 7.32 -0.93
C ILE A 243 -10.36 6.72 0.15
N LEU A 244 -9.21 6.18 -0.24
CA LEU A 244 -8.22 5.68 0.69
C LEU A 244 -7.56 6.85 1.44
N PRO A 245 -7.55 6.86 2.79
CA PRO A 245 -6.84 7.88 3.55
C PRO A 245 -5.32 7.68 3.41
N GLY A 246 -4.73 8.32 2.39
CA GLY A 246 -3.32 8.27 2.09
C GLY A 246 -2.46 8.96 3.15
N VAL A 247 -1.39 8.31 3.63
CA VAL A 247 -0.39 8.96 4.50
C VAL A 247 0.29 10.12 3.77
N THR A 248 0.56 9.97 2.47
CA THR A 248 1.06 11.06 1.63
C THR A 248 0.04 12.19 1.51
N ARG A 249 -1.25 11.87 1.29
CA ARG A 249 -2.33 12.87 1.23
C ARG A 249 -2.39 13.71 2.51
N ASP A 250 -2.44 13.03 3.66
CA ASP A 250 -2.46 13.68 4.97
C ASP A 250 -1.23 14.58 5.19
N SER A 251 -0.03 14.08 4.86
CA SER A 251 1.21 14.84 4.97
C SER A 251 1.24 16.06 4.04
N THR A 252 0.76 15.92 2.80
CA THR A 252 0.67 17.02 1.83
C THR A 252 -0.26 18.12 2.32
N ILE A 253 -1.42 17.76 2.86
CA ILE A 253 -2.38 18.72 3.45
C ILE A 253 -1.74 19.48 4.61
N GLN A 254 -1.04 18.78 5.50
CA GLN A 254 -0.37 19.39 6.64
C GLN A 254 0.72 20.39 6.18
N ILE A 255 1.58 19.98 5.26
CA ILE A 255 2.64 20.84 4.69
C ILE A 255 2.03 22.07 3.99
N ALA A 256 0.98 21.88 3.21
CA ALA A 256 0.31 22.96 2.49
C ALA A 256 -0.22 24.03 3.46
N ARG A 257 -0.87 23.63 4.55
CA ARG A 257 -1.40 24.54 5.58
C ARG A 257 -0.30 25.20 6.41
N GLU A 258 0.60 24.39 6.97
CA GLU A 258 1.49 24.82 8.05
C GLU A 258 2.81 25.44 7.55
N ILE A 259 3.30 25.01 6.39
CA ILE A 259 4.60 25.44 5.86
C ILE A 259 4.42 26.38 4.68
N LEU A 260 3.50 26.06 3.77
CA LEU A 260 3.30 26.83 2.53
C LEU A 260 2.25 27.93 2.66
N GLY A 261 1.43 27.91 3.71
CA GLY A 261 0.39 28.92 3.95
C GLY A 261 -0.75 28.90 2.92
N LEU A 262 -0.99 27.76 2.29
CA LEU A 262 -2.08 27.58 1.32
C LEU A 262 -3.42 27.35 2.02
N ASP A 263 -4.50 27.83 1.41
CA ASP A 263 -5.85 27.36 1.76
C ASP A 263 -6.00 25.91 1.29
N VAL A 264 -6.65 25.06 2.10
CA VAL A 264 -6.85 23.65 1.74
C VAL A 264 -8.29 23.25 1.92
N GLN A 265 -8.91 22.84 0.81
CA GLN A 265 -10.30 22.41 0.73
C GLN A 265 -10.36 20.92 0.37
N GLU A 266 -11.08 20.18 1.21
CA GLU A 266 -11.36 18.75 1.08
C GLU A 266 -12.81 18.51 0.66
#